data_AF-Q39Q13-F1
#
_entry.id   AF-Q39Q13-F1
#
_cell.length_a   1.000
_cell.length_b   1.000
_cell.length_c   1.000
_cell.angle_alpha   90.00
_cell.angle_beta   90.00
_cell.angle_gamma   90.00
#
_symmetry.space_group_name_H-M   'P 1'
#
loop_
_entity.id
_entity.type
_entity.pdbx_description
1 polymer ?
#
loop_
_entity_poly.entity_id
_entity_poly.type
_entity_poly.pdbx_seq_one_letter_code
_entity_poly.pdbx_strand_id
1 'polypeptide(L)'
;MKRVIVAVLIPMAVTIAGCGGGGGSSSPATTAISGTVADGYLIGAEVFLDKNGNYQWDSGEPKTTTDANGAYRMTVSAADASMYPVVVRAIAGTTIDKDTNTAVANGYVMSAPAGHPGFISPMTTLVREKMTANPAMTLTDAMTQLRNQMNLPEGIDVMADYMAQSQSGTNGASYQTMHSIAQQMAGLMGGQANLVMTGSSVQVNRYRGMMATINANMPGIAANVTNSPFMTTMMTTMQSQIGAIPTTGGFVNYSAMFRNMTSSRYFWSNTTPMTPMRGGMM
;
A
#
# COMPACT_ATOMS: atom_id res chain seq x y z
N MET A 1 -33.79 8.93 80.50
CA MET A 1 -32.75 9.48 81.41
C MET A 1 -31.41 9.30 80.68
N LYS A 2 -30.54 10.32 80.47
CA LYS A 2 -29.43 10.74 81.37
C LYS A 2 -28.73 9.52 82.00
N ARG A 3 -27.42 9.25 81.89
CA ARG A 3 -26.16 9.97 81.48
C ARG A 3 -25.10 8.87 81.09
N VAL A 4 -23.89 9.06 80.50
CA VAL A 4 -23.05 10.20 80.05
C VAL A 4 -22.12 9.74 78.88
N ILE A 5 -20.96 10.37 78.63
CA ILE A 5 -19.96 10.12 77.55
C ILE A 5 -18.70 9.41 78.09
N VAL A 6 -18.00 8.62 77.26
CA VAL A 6 -16.53 8.48 77.29
C VAL A 6 -16.00 8.49 75.85
N ALA A 7 -14.89 9.19 75.58
CA ALA A 7 -14.18 9.19 74.30
C ALA A 7 -12.68 8.89 74.55
N VAL A 8 -12.04 8.14 73.65
CA VAL A 8 -10.63 7.79 73.74
C VAL A 8 -9.95 8.08 72.40
N LEU A 9 -8.95 8.97 72.43
CA LEU A 9 -8.06 9.24 71.31
C LEU A 9 -6.92 8.21 71.30
N ILE A 10 -6.65 7.62 70.15
CA ILE A 10 -5.48 6.76 69.90
C ILE A 10 -4.52 7.52 68.97
N PRO A 11 -3.24 7.71 69.34
CA PRO A 11 -2.31 8.53 68.56
C PRO A 11 -1.85 7.84 67.27
N MET A 12 -1.57 8.67 66.27
CA MET A 12 -1.21 8.28 64.91
C MET A 12 0.31 8.08 64.79
N ALA A 13 0.75 6.89 64.37
CA ALA A 13 2.16 6.58 64.12
C ALA A 13 2.37 6.15 62.65
N VAL A 14 2.79 7.08 61.80
CA VAL A 14 3.08 6.82 60.38
C VAL A 14 4.59 6.74 60.16
N THR A 15 5.13 5.52 60.10
CA THR A 15 6.48 5.28 59.58
C THR A 15 6.44 5.29 58.06
N ILE A 16 6.70 6.45 57.44
CA ILE A 16 6.86 6.54 55.98
C ILE A 16 8.14 5.80 55.59
N ALA A 17 7.99 4.58 55.09
CA ALA A 17 9.11 3.82 54.53
C ALA A 17 9.60 4.49 53.24
N GLY A 18 10.92 4.72 53.16
CA GLY A 18 11.53 5.34 51.99
C GLY A 18 11.56 4.40 50.79
N CYS A 19 10.87 4.78 49.72
CA CYS A 19 11.14 4.35 48.35
C CYS A 19 11.37 5.63 47.55
N GLY A 20 12.47 5.84 46.83
CA GLY A 20 13.36 4.84 46.24
C GLY A 20 13.47 5.23 44.77
N GLY A 21 14.19 6.33 44.52
CA GLY A 21 14.16 7.07 43.24
C GLY A 21 14.82 6.32 42.10
N GLY A 22 14.17 5.26 41.60
CA GLY A 22 14.57 4.58 40.37
C GLY A 22 14.43 5.52 39.19
N GLY A 23 15.56 5.85 38.54
CA GLY A 23 15.58 6.57 37.27
C GLY A 23 14.99 5.71 36.16
N GLY A 24 13.66 5.66 36.08
CA GLY A 24 12.93 4.86 35.11
C GLY A 24 13.18 5.38 33.70
N SER A 25 14.13 4.76 33.00
CA SER A 25 14.29 4.93 31.56
C SER A 25 12.98 4.53 30.88
N SER A 26 12.21 5.53 30.44
CA SER A 26 10.91 5.33 29.81
C SER A 26 11.11 4.68 28.44
N SER A 27 11.16 3.35 28.43
CA SER A 27 11.29 2.56 27.21
C SER A 27 10.18 2.98 26.23
N PRO A 28 10.49 3.32 24.97
CA PRO A 28 9.49 3.83 24.03
C PRO A 28 8.30 2.87 23.94
N ALA A 29 7.09 3.39 24.09
CA ALA A 29 5.89 2.58 23.99
C ALA A 29 5.83 1.92 22.60
N THR A 30 5.74 0.59 22.57
CA THR A 30 5.67 -0.20 21.33
C THR A 30 4.25 -0.67 21.05
N THR A 31 3.94 -0.87 19.78
CA THR A 31 2.72 -1.54 19.33
C THR A 31 3.06 -2.54 18.22
N ALA A 32 2.14 -3.46 17.94
CA ALA A 32 2.27 -4.38 16.81
C ALA A 32 1.37 -3.91 15.66
N ILE A 33 1.94 -3.78 14.47
CA ILE A 33 1.18 -3.70 13.22
C ILE A 33 1.24 -5.04 12.50
N SER A 34 0.19 -5.35 11.75
CA SER A 34 0.02 -6.63 11.05
C SER A 34 -0.97 -6.49 9.90
N GLY A 35 -0.82 -7.35 8.90
CA GLY A 35 -1.70 -7.43 7.74
C GLY A 35 -1.30 -8.58 6.82
N THR A 36 -1.86 -8.61 5.63
CA THR A 36 -1.53 -9.55 4.55
C THR A 36 -0.85 -8.82 3.38
N VAL A 37 -0.06 -9.55 2.60
CA VAL A 37 0.57 -9.08 1.36
C VAL A 37 0.08 -9.93 0.20
N ALA A 38 -0.47 -9.32 -0.83
CA ALA A 38 -0.85 -10.03 -2.05
C ALA A 38 -0.72 -9.21 -3.35
N ASP A 39 -0.25 -9.88 -4.39
CA ASP A 39 -0.82 -9.78 -5.74
C ASP A 39 -1.64 -11.06 -5.97
N GLY A 40 -0.97 -12.22 -5.92
CA GLY A 40 -1.38 -13.38 -5.10
C GLY A 40 -0.69 -13.35 -3.73
N TYR A 41 -1.16 -14.10 -2.72
CA TYR A 41 -0.57 -14.04 -1.37
C TYR A 41 0.94 -14.38 -1.38
N LEU A 42 1.79 -13.47 -0.89
CA LEU A 42 3.25 -13.59 -1.03
C LEU A 42 3.92 -14.16 0.23
N ILE A 43 4.50 -15.36 0.15
CA ILE A 43 5.29 -16.01 1.22
C ILE A 43 6.75 -15.55 1.13
N GLY A 44 7.40 -15.19 2.23
CA GLY A 44 8.83 -14.88 2.23
C GLY A 44 9.18 -13.53 1.57
N ALA A 45 8.27 -12.56 1.61
CA ALA A 45 8.55 -11.17 1.22
C ALA A 45 9.11 -10.38 2.42
N GLU A 46 10.09 -9.51 2.21
CA GLU A 46 10.61 -8.64 3.28
C GLU A 46 9.65 -7.46 3.48
N VAL A 47 9.17 -7.25 4.71
CA VAL A 47 8.21 -6.20 5.08
C VAL A 47 8.89 -5.25 6.07
N PHE A 48 8.84 -3.95 5.84
CA PHE A 48 9.48 -2.95 6.70
C PHE A 48 8.68 -1.64 6.78
N LEU A 49 9.00 -0.82 7.78
CA LEU A 49 8.40 0.50 7.97
C LEU A 49 9.33 1.57 7.40
N ASP A 50 8.98 2.10 6.23
CA ASP A 50 9.75 3.09 5.45
C ASP A 50 9.64 4.47 6.10
N LYS A 51 10.65 4.83 6.91
CA LYS A 51 10.68 6.05 7.71
C LYS A 51 11.22 7.27 6.96
N ASN A 52 12.00 7.06 5.91
CA ASN A 52 12.64 8.13 5.15
C ASN A 52 12.03 8.36 3.75
N GLY A 53 11.16 7.46 3.28
CA GLY A 53 10.45 7.56 2.00
C GLY A 53 11.24 7.06 0.79
N ASN A 54 12.31 6.29 0.98
CA ASN A 54 13.21 5.79 -0.08
C ASN A 54 12.86 4.40 -0.62
N TYR A 55 11.86 3.71 -0.06
CA TYR A 55 11.40 2.36 -0.44
C TYR A 55 12.46 1.25 -0.26
N GLN A 56 13.45 1.43 0.62
CA GLN A 56 14.53 0.50 0.93
C GLN A 56 14.56 0.31 2.45
N TRP A 57 14.89 -0.90 2.93
CA TRP A 57 15.05 -1.10 4.36
C TRP A 57 16.38 -0.50 4.84
N ASP A 58 16.30 0.49 5.71
CA ASP A 58 17.45 1.17 6.31
C ASP A 58 17.73 0.75 7.77
N SER A 59 18.96 0.98 8.22
CA SER A 59 19.36 0.70 9.61
C SER A 59 18.60 1.58 10.60
N GLY A 60 17.83 0.95 11.50
CA GLY A 60 16.93 1.62 12.44
C GLY A 60 15.45 1.53 12.06
N GLU A 61 15.13 1.00 10.88
CA GLU A 61 13.75 0.69 10.49
C GLU A 61 13.32 -0.71 10.98
N PRO A 62 12.15 -0.83 11.64
CA PRO A 62 11.55 -2.13 11.91
C PRO A 62 11.33 -2.93 10.63
N LYS A 63 11.65 -4.23 10.68
CA LYS A 63 11.31 -5.18 9.61
C LYS A 63 10.89 -6.55 10.11
N THR A 64 10.25 -7.30 9.23
CA THR A 64 9.77 -8.68 9.41
C THR A 64 9.69 -9.37 8.03
N THR A 65 9.15 -10.58 7.98
CA THR A 65 8.96 -11.36 6.74
C THR A 65 7.56 -11.98 6.73
N THR A 66 6.93 -12.11 5.57
CA THR A 66 5.62 -12.77 5.46
C THR A 66 5.68 -14.28 5.68
N ASP A 67 4.63 -14.81 6.32
CA ASP A 67 4.47 -16.23 6.65
C ASP A 67 3.91 -17.07 5.47
N ALA A 68 3.61 -18.35 5.74
CA ALA A 68 3.07 -19.30 4.76
C ALA A 68 1.65 -18.97 4.24
N ASN A 69 1.01 -17.92 4.78
CA ASN A 69 -0.30 -17.38 4.38
C ASN A 69 -0.17 -15.99 3.73
N GLY A 70 1.04 -15.45 3.59
CA GLY A 70 1.27 -14.07 3.17
C GLY A 70 1.00 -13.03 4.27
N ALA A 71 0.77 -13.45 5.52
CA ALA A 71 0.54 -12.56 6.65
C ALA A 71 1.86 -12.11 7.29
N TYR A 72 1.88 -10.91 7.87
CA TYR A 72 3.04 -10.41 8.60
C TYR A 72 2.63 -9.78 9.95
N ARG A 73 3.59 -9.74 10.88
CA ARG A 73 3.48 -9.01 12.14
C ARG A 73 4.81 -8.34 12.46
N MET A 74 4.76 -7.07 12.86
CA MET A 74 5.93 -6.24 13.10
C MET A 74 5.72 -5.36 14.33
N THR A 75 6.69 -5.36 15.24
CA THR A 75 6.70 -4.44 16.40
C THR A 75 7.35 -3.12 16.01
N VAL A 76 6.65 -2.02 16.24
CA VAL A 76 7.05 -0.64 15.92
C VAL A 76 6.86 0.24 17.16
N SER A 77 7.38 1.48 17.19
CA SER A 77 6.95 2.40 18.26
C SER A 77 5.49 2.84 18.02
N ALA A 78 4.76 3.13 19.09
CA ALA A 78 3.37 3.55 19.03
C ALA A 78 3.18 4.89 18.31
N ALA A 79 4.20 5.74 18.25
CA ALA A 79 4.20 6.96 17.45
C ALA A 79 4.40 6.68 15.95
N ASP A 80 5.31 5.76 15.59
CA ASP A 80 5.63 5.44 14.20
C ASP A 80 4.44 4.79 13.46
N ALA A 81 3.62 4.02 14.17
CA ALA A 81 2.65 3.07 13.63
C ALA A 81 1.59 3.65 12.66
N SER A 82 1.29 4.95 12.78
CA SER A 82 0.38 5.67 11.89
C SER A 82 1.04 6.79 11.08
N MET A 83 2.31 7.12 11.37
CA MET A 83 3.05 8.19 10.68
C MET A 83 3.72 7.71 9.39
N TYR A 84 4.17 6.45 9.36
CA TYR A 84 4.99 5.92 8.27
C TYR A 84 4.27 4.82 7.46
N PRO A 85 4.52 4.74 6.14
CA PRO A 85 4.00 3.68 5.30
C PRO A 85 4.72 2.34 5.55
N VAL A 86 3.99 1.25 5.36
CA VAL A 86 4.59 -0.10 5.24
C VAL A 86 5.00 -0.31 3.79
N VAL A 87 6.23 -0.80 3.59
CA VAL A 87 6.79 -1.17 2.28
C VAL A 87 7.16 -2.65 2.31
N VAL A 88 7.01 -3.32 1.17
CA VAL A 88 7.26 -4.75 1.00
C VAL A 88 8.12 -4.97 -0.24
N ARG A 89 9.21 -5.74 -0.11
CA ARG A 89 10.02 -6.20 -1.25
C ARG A 89 9.77 -7.69 -1.48
N ALA A 90 9.18 -8.01 -2.63
CA ALA A 90 9.20 -9.35 -3.18
C ALA A 90 10.61 -9.63 -3.76
N ILE A 91 11.20 -10.77 -3.39
CA ILE A 91 12.60 -11.11 -3.66
C ILE A 91 12.65 -12.18 -4.75
N ALA A 92 13.32 -11.86 -5.87
CA ALA A 92 13.49 -12.77 -7.01
C ALA A 92 14.02 -14.14 -6.57
N GLY A 93 13.37 -15.21 -7.03
CA GLY A 93 13.75 -16.60 -6.72
C GLY A 93 13.62 -17.01 -5.25
N THR A 94 13.04 -16.17 -4.39
CA THR A 94 12.91 -16.42 -2.93
C THR A 94 11.48 -16.27 -2.43
N THR A 95 10.82 -15.16 -2.75
CA THR A 95 9.41 -14.92 -2.38
C THR A 95 8.53 -15.80 -3.27
N ILE A 96 7.62 -16.57 -2.67
CA ILE A 96 6.69 -17.47 -3.38
C ILE A 96 5.33 -16.79 -3.49
N ASP A 97 4.82 -16.70 -4.71
CA ASP A 97 3.44 -16.33 -4.98
C ASP A 97 2.52 -17.57 -4.83
N LYS A 98 1.43 -17.45 -4.08
CA LYS A 98 0.43 -18.50 -3.85
C LYS A 98 -0.43 -18.86 -5.06
N ASP A 99 -0.56 -18.00 -6.06
CA ASP A 99 -1.37 -18.27 -7.25
C ASP A 99 -0.65 -19.29 -8.14
N THR A 100 0.62 -19.02 -8.45
CA THR A 100 1.49 -19.92 -9.23
C THR A 100 2.08 -21.05 -8.38
N ASN A 101 2.20 -20.86 -7.06
CA ASN A 101 2.99 -21.69 -6.13
C ASN A 101 4.47 -21.80 -6.55
N THR A 102 4.99 -20.75 -7.21
CA THR A 102 6.39 -20.64 -7.63
C THR A 102 7.05 -19.40 -7.08
N ALA A 103 8.38 -19.39 -7.05
CA ALA A 103 9.13 -18.20 -6.66
C ALA A 103 9.05 -17.12 -7.74
N VAL A 104 8.81 -15.86 -7.34
CA VAL A 104 8.67 -14.73 -8.26
C VAL A 104 9.93 -14.56 -9.11
N ALA A 105 9.77 -14.51 -10.44
CA ALA A 105 10.90 -14.52 -11.37
C ALA A 105 11.74 -13.23 -11.31
N ASN A 106 11.11 -12.10 -11.00
CA ASN A 106 11.74 -10.80 -10.80
C ASN A 106 11.32 -10.24 -9.43
N GLY A 107 12.18 -9.45 -8.80
CA GLY A 107 11.84 -8.73 -7.58
C GLY A 107 11.07 -7.45 -7.87
N TYR A 108 10.22 -7.03 -6.94
CA TYR A 108 9.44 -5.79 -7.05
C TYR A 108 9.09 -5.27 -5.65
N VAL A 109 8.64 -4.02 -5.59
CA VAL A 109 8.32 -3.33 -4.34
C VAL A 109 6.87 -2.85 -4.35
N MET A 110 6.16 -3.15 -3.27
CA MET A 110 4.78 -2.73 -2.99
C MET A 110 4.73 -1.96 -1.68
N SER A 111 3.62 -1.27 -1.41
CA SER A 111 3.46 -0.48 -0.19
C SER A 111 1.99 -0.16 0.11
N ALA A 112 1.71 0.30 1.34
CA ALA A 112 0.43 0.87 1.72
C ALA A 112 0.59 2.28 2.31
N PRO A 113 -0.45 3.13 2.28
CA PRO A 113 -0.45 4.43 2.94
C PRO A 113 -0.17 4.30 4.45
N ALA A 114 0.42 5.35 5.04
CA ALA A 114 0.62 5.43 6.48
C ALA A 114 -0.70 5.23 7.24
N GLY A 115 -0.64 4.52 8.37
CA GLY A 115 -1.83 4.16 9.16
C GLY A 115 -2.74 3.08 8.54
N HIS A 116 -2.44 2.56 7.35
CA HIS A 116 -3.25 1.54 6.67
C HIS A 116 -2.47 0.22 6.43
N PRO A 117 -1.89 -0.41 7.46
CA PRO A 117 -0.99 -1.57 7.33
C PRO A 117 -1.71 -2.90 6.99
N GLY A 118 -3.04 -2.95 7.06
CA GLY A 118 -3.81 -4.20 7.08
C GLY A 118 -3.71 -5.06 5.82
N PHE A 119 -3.44 -4.44 4.67
CA PHE A 119 -3.24 -5.12 3.40
C PHE A 119 -2.20 -4.36 2.56
N ILE A 120 -1.27 -5.06 1.92
CA ILE A 120 -0.33 -4.49 0.95
C ILE A 120 -0.48 -5.22 -0.38
N SER A 121 -0.79 -4.47 -1.43
CA SER A 121 -0.97 -4.97 -2.78
C SER A 121 -0.57 -3.92 -3.84
N PRO A 122 -0.61 -4.25 -5.14
CA PRO A 122 -0.40 -3.27 -6.19
C PRO A 122 -1.44 -2.12 -6.13
N MET A 123 -2.65 -2.39 -5.62
CA MET A 123 -3.70 -1.39 -5.44
C MET A 123 -3.36 -0.39 -4.33
N THR A 124 -3.00 -0.88 -3.15
CA THR A 124 -2.59 -0.01 -2.02
C THR A 124 -1.35 0.81 -2.38
N THR A 125 -0.48 0.23 -3.21
CA THR A 125 0.71 0.90 -3.75
C THR A 125 0.31 2.09 -4.63
N LEU A 126 -0.62 1.91 -5.58
CA LEU A 126 -1.13 3.03 -6.38
C LEU A 126 -1.85 4.10 -5.55
N VAL A 127 -2.61 3.71 -4.53
CA VAL A 127 -3.27 4.66 -3.61
C VAL A 127 -2.22 5.52 -2.88
N ARG A 128 -1.17 4.90 -2.33
CA ARG A 128 -0.03 5.61 -1.70
C ARG A 128 0.68 6.53 -2.69
N GLU A 129 0.96 6.08 -3.91
CA GLU A 129 1.68 6.90 -4.90
C GLU A 129 0.84 8.07 -5.42
N LYS A 130 -0.48 7.90 -5.59
CA LYS A 130 -1.41 9.01 -5.89
C LYS A 130 -1.34 10.11 -4.83
N MET A 131 -1.41 9.74 -3.55
CA MET A 131 -1.31 10.69 -2.42
C MET A 131 0.09 11.31 -2.33
N THR A 132 1.14 10.52 -2.54
CA THR A 132 2.55 10.99 -2.54
C THR A 132 2.82 12.00 -3.66
N ALA A 133 2.20 11.80 -4.83
CA ALA A 133 2.31 12.71 -5.96
C ALA A 133 1.38 13.94 -5.88
N ASN A 134 0.38 13.93 -4.99
CA ASN A 134 -0.51 15.07 -4.76
C ASN A 134 -0.86 15.19 -3.26
N PRO A 135 -0.07 15.94 -2.47
CA PRO A 135 -0.29 16.08 -1.01
C PRO A 135 -1.63 16.70 -0.60
N ALA A 136 -2.40 17.27 -1.53
CA ALA A 136 -3.77 17.76 -1.29
C ALA A 136 -4.86 16.70 -1.54
N MET A 137 -4.48 15.48 -1.93
CA MET A 137 -5.41 14.38 -2.23
C MET A 137 -5.74 13.58 -0.97
N THR A 138 -7.01 13.40 -0.65
CA THR A 138 -7.40 12.52 0.45
C THR A 138 -7.26 11.05 0.04
N LEU A 139 -7.19 10.16 1.04
CA LEU A 139 -7.26 8.72 0.81
C LEU A 139 -8.55 8.34 0.05
N THR A 140 -9.69 8.94 0.41
CA THR A 140 -10.99 8.73 -0.23
C THR A 140 -10.97 9.12 -1.72
N ASP A 141 -10.33 10.24 -2.07
CA ASP A 141 -10.17 10.65 -3.48
C ASP A 141 -9.28 9.67 -4.25
N ALA A 142 -8.16 9.24 -3.64
CA ALA A 142 -7.22 8.32 -4.26
C ALA A 142 -7.85 6.94 -4.51
N MET A 143 -8.60 6.42 -3.54
CA MET A 143 -9.40 5.19 -3.67
C MET A 143 -10.49 5.35 -4.74
N THR A 144 -11.27 6.43 -4.69
CA THR A 144 -12.37 6.68 -5.64
C THR A 144 -11.88 6.80 -7.09
N GLN A 145 -10.76 7.49 -7.31
CA GLN A 145 -10.17 7.57 -8.63
C GLN A 145 -9.63 6.23 -9.12
N LEU A 146 -8.96 5.44 -8.26
CA LEU A 146 -8.48 4.11 -8.65
C LEU A 146 -9.65 3.17 -8.99
N ARG A 147 -10.70 3.18 -8.17
CA ARG A 147 -11.95 2.41 -8.39
C ARG A 147 -12.61 2.76 -9.72
N ASN A 148 -12.74 4.06 -10.02
CA ASN A 148 -13.27 4.55 -11.30
C ASN A 148 -12.35 4.20 -12.49
N GLN A 149 -11.02 4.29 -12.33
CA GLN A 149 -10.06 3.90 -13.38
C GLN A 149 -10.12 2.41 -13.71
N MET A 150 -10.46 1.56 -12.74
CA MET A 150 -10.66 0.12 -12.94
C MET A 150 -12.10 -0.25 -13.37
N ASN A 151 -12.97 0.74 -13.61
CA ASN A 151 -14.39 0.56 -13.93
C ASN A 151 -15.15 -0.32 -12.91
N LEU A 152 -14.76 -0.26 -11.63
CA LEU A 152 -15.39 -1.05 -10.56
C LEU A 152 -16.64 -0.33 -10.00
N PRO A 153 -17.67 -1.08 -9.57
CA PRO A 153 -18.86 -0.52 -8.94
C PRO A 153 -18.58 0.44 -7.78
N GLU A 154 -19.55 1.30 -7.44
CA GLU A 154 -19.50 2.11 -6.22
C GLU A 154 -19.55 1.20 -4.97
N GLY A 155 -18.89 1.62 -3.89
CA GLY A 155 -18.81 0.84 -2.65
C GLY A 155 -17.78 -0.30 -2.64
N ILE A 156 -17.06 -0.57 -3.74
CA ILE A 156 -15.89 -1.46 -3.72
C ILE A 156 -14.71 -0.75 -3.05
N ASP A 157 -14.14 -1.37 -2.02
CA ASP A 157 -12.94 -0.87 -1.35
C ASP A 157 -11.68 -1.39 -2.06
N VAL A 158 -10.90 -0.49 -2.65
CA VAL A 158 -9.64 -0.83 -3.33
C VAL A 158 -8.46 -1.08 -2.37
N MET A 159 -8.64 -0.83 -1.08
CA MET A 159 -7.69 -1.13 -0.01
C MET A 159 -7.96 -2.46 0.70
N ALA A 160 -9.12 -3.09 0.47
CA ALA A 160 -9.50 -4.34 1.12
C ALA A 160 -8.70 -5.54 0.57
N ASP A 161 -8.55 -6.57 1.41
CA ASP A 161 -8.00 -7.87 1.02
C ASP A 161 -8.94 -8.55 0.01
N TYR A 162 -8.67 -8.32 -1.28
CA TYR A 162 -9.48 -8.86 -2.36
C TYR A 162 -9.38 -10.38 -2.48
N MET A 163 -8.33 -11.02 -1.94
CA MET A 163 -8.22 -12.48 -1.94
C MET A 163 -9.29 -13.07 -1.02
N ALA A 164 -9.39 -12.57 0.21
CA ALA A 164 -10.45 -12.94 1.13
C ALA A 164 -11.84 -12.51 0.61
N GLN A 165 -11.98 -11.28 0.13
CA GLN A 165 -13.27 -10.74 -0.31
C GLN A 165 -13.80 -11.41 -1.59
N SER A 166 -12.93 -11.93 -2.48
CA SER A 166 -13.30 -12.66 -3.71
C SER A 166 -14.19 -13.88 -3.46
N GLN A 167 -14.12 -14.44 -2.25
CA GLN A 167 -14.85 -15.62 -1.80
C GLN A 167 -16.15 -15.26 -1.05
N SER A 168 -16.52 -13.97 -0.95
CA SER A 168 -17.57 -13.49 -0.06
C SER A 168 -18.59 -12.54 -0.71
N GLY A 169 -19.87 -12.83 -0.47
CA GLY A 169 -20.98 -11.91 -0.72
C GLY A 169 -21.20 -11.49 -2.18
N THR A 170 -22.03 -10.46 -2.35
CA THR A 170 -22.48 -9.95 -3.66
C THR A 170 -21.36 -9.37 -4.53
N ASN A 171 -20.26 -8.93 -3.90
CA ASN A 171 -19.18 -8.20 -4.57
C ASN A 171 -17.99 -9.09 -4.97
N GLY A 172 -18.03 -10.40 -4.71
CA GLY A 172 -16.91 -11.32 -4.97
C GLY A 172 -16.32 -11.19 -6.38
N ALA A 173 -17.16 -11.06 -7.41
CA ALA A 173 -16.72 -10.85 -8.79
C ALA A 173 -15.89 -9.57 -9.01
N SER A 174 -16.20 -8.47 -8.30
CA SER A 174 -15.41 -7.24 -8.37
C SER A 174 -14.02 -7.40 -7.73
N TYR A 175 -13.93 -8.20 -6.67
CA TYR A 175 -12.66 -8.52 -6.02
C TYR A 175 -11.84 -9.55 -6.82
N GLN A 176 -12.49 -10.48 -7.53
CA GLN A 176 -11.86 -11.33 -8.54
C GLN A 176 -11.25 -10.49 -9.68
N THR A 177 -11.97 -9.45 -10.15
CA THR A 177 -11.41 -8.47 -11.09
C THR A 177 -10.21 -7.73 -10.49
N MET A 178 -10.29 -7.23 -9.25
CA MET A 178 -9.15 -6.57 -8.58
C MET A 178 -7.91 -7.46 -8.50
N HIS A 179 -8.07 -8.74 -8.17
CA HIS A 179 -7.00 -9.74 -8.18
C HIS A 179 -6.36 -9.88 -9.56
N SER A 180 -7.16 -10.06 -10.62
CA SER A 180 -6.66 -10.16 -12.00
C SER A 180 -5.93 -8.90 -12.48
N ILE A 181 -6.28 -7.72 -11.96
CA ILE A 181 -5.57 -6.47 -12.25
C ILE A 181 -4.30 -6.36 -11.40
N ALA A 182 -4.33 -6.81 -10.14
CA ALA A 182 -3.15 -6.84 -9.27
C ALA A 182 -2.05 -7.76 -9.83
N GLN A 183 -2.38 -8.97 -10.27
CA GLN A 183 -1.45 -9.88 -10.97
C GLN A 183 -0.82 -9.20 -12.20
N GLN A 184 -1.62 -8.50 -13.01
CA GLN A 184 -1.14 -7.75 -14.17
C GLN A 184 -0.21 -6.59 -13.80
N MET A 185 -0.51 -5.86 -12.72
CA MET A 185 0.35 -4.80 -12.20
C MET A 185 1.67 -5.35 -11.63
N ALA A 186 1.64 -6.43 -10.86
CA ALA A 186 2.83 -7.10 -10.34
C ALA A 186 3.72 -7.62 -11.48
N GLY A 187 3.12 -8.23 -12.52
CA GLY A 187 3.83 -8.64 -13.73
C GLY A 187 4.49 -7.46 -14.47
N LEU A 188 3.83 -6.32 -14.57
CA LEU A 188 4.44 -5.09 -15.10
C LEU A 188 5.58 -4.59 -14.19
N MET A 189 5.38 -4.54 -12.88
CA MET A 189 6.37 -4.04 -11.90
C MET A 189 7.63 -4.90 -11.89
N GLY A 190 7.49 -6.23 -11.80
CA GLY A 190 8.60 -7.17 -11.93
C GLY A 190 9.26 -7.12 -13.32
N GLY A 191 8.51 -6.90 -14.39
CA GLY A 191 9.05 -6.69 -15.73
C GLY A 191 9.98 -5.49 -15.87
N GLN A 192 9.89 -4.50 -14.97
CA GLN A 192 10.77 -3.32 -14.94
C GLN A 192 11.86 -3.39 -13.86
N ALA A 193 11.97 -4.49 -13.10
CA ALA A 193 12.86 -4.63 -11.95
C ALA A 193 14.30 -4.16 -12.22
N ASN A 194 14.87 -4.56 -13.37
CA ASN A 194 16.23 -4.21 -13.81
C ASN A 194 16.44 -2.71 -14.08
N LEU A 195 15.38 -1.91 -14.16
CA LEU A 195 15.44 -0.45 -14.28
C LEU A 195 15.14 0.28 -12.97
N VAL A 196 14.22 -0.25 -12.16
CA VAL A 196 13.73 0.39 -10.92
C VAL A 196 14.45 -0.07 -9.65
N MET A 197 15.21 -1.16 -9.69
CA MET A 197 15.95 -1.72 -8.55
C MET A 197 17.43 -1.95 -8.88
N THR A 198 18.26 -2.05 -7.84
CA THR A 198 19.70 -2.32 -7.94
C THR A 198 20.11 -3.10 -6.68
N GLY A 199 20.02 -4.43 -6.75
CA GLY A 199 20.04 -5.27 -5.55
C GLY A 199 18.82 -4.98 -4.67
N SER A 200 19.03 -4.73 -3.37
CA SER A 200 17.97 -4.31 -2.45
C SER A 200 17.53 -2.85 -2.61
N SER A 201 18.30 -2.02 -3.34
CA SER A 201 18.04 -0.58 -3.46
C SER A 201 17.02 -0.26 -4.55
N VAL A 202 16.23 0.80 -4.35
CA VAL A 202 15.18 1.28 -5.26
C VAL A 202 15.57 2.62 -5.87
N GLN A 203 15.52 2.69 -7.20
CA GLN A 203 15.71 3.92 -7.98
C GLN A 203 14.44 4.77 -7.91
N VAL A 204 14.25 5.51 -6.81
CA VAL A 204 12.97 6.17 -6.45
C VAL A 204 12.32 6.96 -7.58
N ASN A 205 13.09 7.74 -8.36
CA ASN A 205 12.56 8.47 -9.53
C ASN A 205 11.98 7.51 -10.59
N ARG A 206 12.69 6.43 -10.91
CA ARG A 206 12.24 5.41 -11.88
C ARG A 206 11.07 4.58 -11.36
N TYR A 207 11.07 4.23 -10.08
CA TYR A 207 9.93 3.57 -9.42
C TYR A 207 8.67 4.44 -9.46
N ARG A 208 8.77 5.74 -9.13
CA ARG A 208 7.63 6.67 -9.23
C ARG A 208 7.17 6.88 -10.67
N GLY A 209 8.10 6.93 -11.62
CA GLY A 209 7.78 6.94 -13.05
C GLY A 209 7.05 5.67 -13.52
N MET A 210 7.48 4.49 -13.06
CA MET A 210 6.81 3.21 -13.31
C MET A 210 5.37 3.22 -12.79
N MET A 211 5.17 3.58 -11.52
CA MET A 211 3.82 3.66 -10.91
C MET A 211 2.96 4.75 -11.57
N ALA A 212 3.57 5.84 -12.07
CA ALA A 212 2.88 6.88 -12.83
C ALA A 212 2.39 6.38 -14.20
N THR A 213 3.21 5.62 -14.94
CA THR A 213 2.80 5.01 -16.23
C THR A 213 1.77 3.91 -16.02
N ILE A 214 1.86 3.13 -14.92
CA ILE A 214 0.80 2.18 -14.52
C ILE A 214 -0.50 2.95 -14.25
N ASN A 215 -0.47 3.97 -13.38
CA ASN A 215 -1.62 4.85 -13.08
C ASN A 215 -2.27 5.43 -14.35
N ALA A 216 -1.47 5.91 -15.30
CA ALA A 216 -1.96 6.52 -16.54
C ALA A 216 -2.63 5.54 -17.50
N ASN A 217 -2.41 4.22 -17.34
CA ASN A 217 -2.94 3.17 -18.20
C ASN A 217 -3.91 2.23 -17.48
N MET A 218 -4.28 2.49 -16.23
CA MET A 218 -5.16 1.61 -15.43
C MET A 218 -6.46 1.19 -16.13
N PRO A 219 -7.19 2.03 -16.89
CA PRO A 219 -8.37 1.58 -17.64
C PRO A 219 -8.03 0.54 -18.73
N GLY A 220 -6.84 0.63 -19.31
CA GLY A 220 -6.34 -0.35 -20.27
C GLY A 220 -5.97 -1.68 -19.59
N ILE A 221 -5.28 -1.64 -18.44
CA ILE A 221 -4.96 -2.85 -17.65
C ILE A 221 -6.26 -3.52 -17.18
N ALA A 222 -7.22 -2.75 -16.66
CA ALA A 222 -8.51 -3.26 -16.18
C ALA A 222 -9.38 -3.89 -17.29
N ALA A 223 -9.22 -3.45 -18.54
CA ALA A 223 -9.90 -4.01 -19.70
C ALA A 223 -9.12 -5.18 -20.36
N ASN A 224 -8.01 -5.64 -19.76
CA ASN A 224 -7.13 -6.66 -20.34
C ASN A 224 -6.84 -7.82 -19.36
N VAL A 225 -6.12 -8.81 -19.90
CA VAL A 225 -5.60 -9.97 -19.18
C VAL A 225 -4.09 -10.10 -19.38
N THR A 226 -3.43 -10.82 -18.48
CA THR A 226 -2.01 -11.16 -18.55
C THR A 226 -1.63 -11.69 -19.94
N ASN A 227 -0.48 -11.24 -20.46
CA ASN A 227 0.04 -11.57 -21.79
C ASN A 227 -0.80 -11.09 -23.00
N SER A 228 -1.80 -10.22 -22.84
CA SER A 228 -2.48 -9.62 -24.00
C SER A 228 -1.54 -8.75 -24.84
N PRO A 229 -1.84 -8.50 -26.13
CA PRO A 229 -1.05 -7.60 -26.98
C PRO A 229 -0.91 -6.18 -26.39
N PHE A 230 -1.93 -5.69 -25.69
CA PHE A 230 -1.86 -4.42 -24.95
C PHE A 230 -0.83 -4.50 -23.83
N MET A 231 -0.87 -5.54 -22.98
CA MET A 231 0.05 -5.69 -21.85
C MET A 231 1.51 -5.84 -22.31
N THR A 232 1.75 -6.59 -23.39
CA THR A 232 3.09 -6.74 -24.00
C THR A 232 3.60 -5.41 -24.59
N THR A 233 2.73 -4.65 -25.26
CA THR A 233 3.08 -3.30 -25.78
C THR A 233 3.35 -2.33 -24.63
N MET A 234 2.55 -2.39 -23.56
CA MET A 234 2.71 -1.57 -22.37
C MET A 234 4.02 -1.87 -21.65
N MET A 235 4.38 -3.13 -21.44
CA MET A 235 5.64 -3.53 -20.81
C MET A 235 6.86 -3.00 -21.59
N THR A 236 6.82 -3.10 -22.93
CA THR A 236 7.87 -2.57 -23.83
C THR A 236 7.94 -1.03 -23.76
N THR A 237 6.78 -0.37 -23.77
CA THR A 237 6.67 1.09 -23.68
C THR A 237 7.17 1.62 -22.35
N MET A 238 6.82 0.95 -21.25
CA MET A 238 7.33 1.24 -19.91
C MET A 238 8.85 1.10 -19.83
N GLN A 239 9.43 0.04 -20.41
CA GLN A 239 10.87 -0.18 -20.40
C GLN A 239 11.64 0.98 -21.07
N SER A 240 11.13 1.47 -22.20
CA SER A 240 11.68 2.66 -22.88
C SER A 240 11.53 3.93 -22.03
N GLN A 241 10.32 4.21 -21.52
CA GLN A 241 10.03 5.42 -20.72
C GLN A 241 10.83 5.47 -19.42
N ILE A 242 10.89 4.36 -18.67
CA ILE A 242 11.58 4.26 -17.38
C ILE A 242 13.09 4.26 -17.58
N GLY A 243 13.58 3.64 -18.67
CA GLY A 243 14.99 3.69 -19.06
C GLY A 243 15.48 5.12 -19.29
N ALA A 244 14.64 5.98 -19.89
CA ALA A 244 14.93 7.38 -20.12
C ALA A 244 14.89 8.29 -18.86
N ILE A 245 14.30 7.82 -17.75
CA ILE A 245 14.29 8.58 -16.48
C ILE A 245 15.69 8.52 -15.83
N PRO A 246 16.30 9.67 -15.47
CA PRO A 246 17.58 9.71 -14.77
C PRO A 246 17.56 9.01 -13.40
N THR A 247 18.62 8.24 -13.12
CA THR A 247 18.89 7.67 -11.79
C THR A 247 19.49 8.69 -10.83
N THR A 248 20.20 9.70 -11.34
CA THR A 248 20.79 10.81 -10.58
C THR A 248 20.06 12.12 -10.86
N GLY A 249 19.67 12.81 -9.78
CA GLY A 249 18.94 14.09 -9.83
C GLY A 249 17.91 14.20 -8.70
N GLY A 250 17.59 15.43 -8.31
CA GLY A 250 16.53 15.69 -7.32
C GLY A 250 15.15 15.22 -7.80
N PHE A 251 14.20 15.09 -6.87
CA PHE A 251 12.86 14.54 -7.14
C PHE A 251 12.16 15.22 -8.32
N VAL A 252 11.90 14.45 -9.37
CA VAL A 252 11.06 14.90 -10.50
C VAL A 252 9.60 14.93 -10.04
N ASN A 253 8.89 16.03 -10.33
CA ASN A 253 7.51 16.20 -9.89
C ASN A 253 6.52 15.46 -10.81
N TYR A 254 6.33 14.16 -10.56
CA TYR A 254 5.41 13.28 -11.31
C TYR A 254 3.91 13.65 -11.19
N SER A 255 3.53 14.66 -10.39
CA SER A 255 2.13 15.04 -10.15
C SER A 255 1.32 15.32 -11.42
N ALA A 256 1.94 15.69 -12.54
CA ALA A 256 1.23 15.85 -13.82
C ALA A 256 0.71 14.49 -14.37
N MET A 257 1.51 13.43 -14.25
CA MET A 257 1.15 12.08 -14.70
C MET A 257 0.06 11.45 -13.81
N PHE A 258 0.08 11.75 -12.51
CA PHE A 258 -1.00 11.34 -11.59
C PHE A 258 -2.27 12.21 -11.74
N ARG A 259 -2.14 13.50 -12.11
CA ARG A 259 -3.29 14.41 -12.33
C ARG A 259 -4.09 14.15 -13.60
N ASN A 260 -3.57 13.39 -14.57
CA ASN A 260 -4.19 13.27 -15.90
C ASN A 260 -5.58 12.57 -15.95
N MET A 261 -6.13 12.16 -14.79
CA MET A 261 -7.49 11.60 -14.67
C MET A 261 -8.33 12.24 -13.55
N THR A 262 -7.95 13.42 -13.01
CA THR A 262 -8.77 14.17 -12.03
C THR A 262 -9.84 15.06 -12.67
N SER A 263 -10.10 14.89 -13.98
CA SER A 263 -11.14 15.62 -14.70
C SER A 263 -12.52 15.17 -14.22
N SER A 264 -13.27 16.08 -13.59
CA SER A 264 -14.62 15.82 -13.03
C SER A 264 -15.64 15.30 -14.06
N ARG A 265 -15.33 15.34 -15.37
CA ARG A 265 -16.22 14.92 -16.47
C ARG A 265 -16.61 13.42 -16.47
N TYR A 266 -15.95 12.59 -15.67
CA TYR A 266 -16.34 11.18 -15.45
C TYR A 266 -17.13 10.95 -14.16
N PHE A 267 -17.34 11.98 -13.34
CA PHE A 267 -18.18 11.90 -12.15
C PHE A 267 -19.63 12.26 -12.54
N TRP A 268 -20.45 11.22 -12.67
CA TRP A 268 -21.92 11.28 -12.88
C TRP A 268 -22.42 11.90 -14.20
N SER A 269 -22.69 11.03 -15.16
CA SER A 269 -23.76 11.24 -16.16
C SER A 269 -24.74 10.07 -16.13
N ASN A 270 -25.49 9.95 -15.02
CA ASN A 270 -26.45 8.85 -14.82
C ASN A 270 -27.85 9.16 -15.40
N THR A 271 -27.92 10.02 -16.43
CA THR A 271 -29.16 10.47 -17.08
C THR A 271 -28.97 10.77 -18.58
N THR A 272 -28.48 9.81 -19.37
CA THR A 272 -28.86 9.61 -20.80
C THR A 272 -28.18 8.36 -21.38
N PRO A 273 -28.85 7.56 -22.24
CA PRO A 273 -28.19 6.50 -22.98
C PRO A 273 -27.35 7.10 -24.12
N MET A 274 -26.03 6.85 -24.11
CA MET A 274 -25.15 7.28 -25.20
C MET A 274 -25.37 6.42 -26.44
N THR A 275 -25.91 7.02 -27.50
CA THR A 275 -25.87 6.42 -28.85
C THR A 275 -24.46 6.53 -29.44
N PRO A 276 -23.97 5.51 -30.18
CA PRO A 276 -22.65 5.55 -30.77
C PRO A 276 -22.59 6.61 -31.89
N MET A 277 -21.54 7.43 -31.88
CA MET A 277 -21.31 8.44 -32.91
C MET A 277 -21.10 7.78 -34.28
N ARG A 278 -22.05 7.98 -35.19
CA ARG A 278 -21.96 7.54 -36.59
C ARG A 278 -21.08 8.52 -37.36
N GLY A 279 -19.96 8.02 -37.91
CA GLY A 279 -19.08 8.83 -38.75
C GLY A 279 -19.77 9.35 -40.03
N GLY A 280 -19.42 10.57 -40.42
CA GLY A 280 -19.83 11.19 -41.68
C GLY A 280 -18.72 12.12 -42.15
N MET A 281 -18.20 11.87 -43.36
CA MET A 281 -17.17 12.67 -44.00
C MET A 281 -17.78 13.95 -44.62
N MET A 282 -16.95 14.98 -44.72
CA MET A 282 -16.99 15.98 -45.79
C MET A 282 -15.70 15.86 -46.60
#